data_AF-A0A2K2REE7-F1
#
_entry.id   AF-A0A2K2REE7-F1
#
_cell.length_a   1.000
_cell.length_b   1.000
_cell.length_c   1.000
_cell.angle_alpha   90.00
_cell.angle_beta   90.00
_cell.angle_gamma   90.00
#
_symmetry.space_group_name_H-M   'P 1'
#
loop_
_entity.id
_entity.type
_entity.pdbx_description
1 polymer ?
#
loop_
_entity_poly.entity_id
_entity_poly.type
_entity_poly.pdbx_seq_one_letter_code
_entity_poly.pdbx_strand_id
1 'polypeptide(L)'
;MPHTLNGPATAVPDHTDETLRRQARHIVTTLDLHDVELAPDLVHALLRAGFGIQADTPTGGALTGGVEIRSCPEHYGPGSLLISWAPHEAAYTPLDPRVTHVEGLMTCALLDIMRALGFRAKRLGASYSVQVQPWGSRATD
;
A
#
# COMPACT_ATOMS: atom_id res chain seq x y z
N MET A 1 38.80 -39.64 7.78
CA MET A 1 37.45 -39.57 7.16
C MET A 1 36.56 -40.55 7.91
N PRO A 2 35.41 -40.09 8.45
CA PRO A 2 34.25 -39.88 7.58
C PRO A 2 33.69 -38.46 7.65
N HIS A 3 33.12 -38.07 6.51
CA HIS A 3 32.40 -36.83 6.26
C HIS A 3 31.02 -36.88 6.92
N THR A 4 30.69 -35.85 7.71
CA THR A 4 29.30 -35.54 8.02
C THR A 4 28.88 -34.40 7.10
N LEU A 5 27.93 -34.71 6.23
CA LEU A 5 27.35 -33.81 5.24
C LEU A 5 26.66 -32.63 5.94
N ASN A 6 27.13 -31.40 5.67
CA ASN A 6 26.35 -30.20 5.86
C ASN A 6 25.17 -30.27 4.87
N GLY A 7 23.99 -30.67 5.36
CA GLY A 7 22.74 -30.45 4.64
C GLY A 7 22.52 -28.94 4.48
N PRO A 8 21.87 -28.49 3.39
CA PRO A 8 21.56 -27.08 3.22
C PRO A 8 20.66 -26.66 4.39
N ALA A 9 21.05 -25.61 5.09
CA ALA A 9 20.18 -24.94 6.05
C ALA A 9 18.91 -24.51 5.29
N THR A 10 17.85 -25.30 5.41
CA THR A 10 16.51 -24.88 5.03
C THR A 10 16.24 -23.63 5.84
N ALA A 11 16.25 -22.47 5.16
CA ALA A 11 15.86 -21.20 5.75
C ALA A 11 14.47 -21.39 6.35
N VAL A 12 14.40 -21.47 7.67
CA VAL A 12 13.12 -21.50 8.39
C VAL A 12 12.48 -20.14 8.09
N PRO A 13 11.32 -20.08 7.42
CA PRO A 13 10.66 -18.82 7.17
C PRO A 13 10.43 -18.14 8.52
N ASP A 14 10.87 -16.89 8.65
CA ASP A 14 10.68 -16.09 9.86
C ASP A 14 9.18 -16.12 10.19
N HIS A 15 8.82 -16.69 11.34
CA HIS A 15 7.43 -16.85 11.77
C HIS A 15 6.68 -15.51 11.79
N THR A 16 7.42 -14.40 11.89
CA THR A 16 6.92 -13.04 11.76
C THR A 16 6.45 -12.73 10.34
N ASP A 17 7.23 -13.08 9.32
CA ASP A 17 6.94 -12.78 7.92
C ASP A 17 5.71 -13.53 7.41
N GLU A 18 5.55 -14.82 7.75
CA GLU A 18 4.33 -15.55 7.39
C GLU A 18 3.09 -15.04 8.13
N THR A 19 3.26 -14.51 9.34
CA THR A 19 2.17 -13.86 10.07
C THR A 19 1.75 -12.56 9.37
N LEU A 20 2.71 -11.75 8.93
CA LEU A 20 2.44 -10.55 8.15
C LEU A 20 1.78 -10.87 6.80
N ARG A 21 2.19 -11.94 6.11
CA ARG A 21 1.53 -12.36 4.85
C ARG A 21 0.09 -12.81 5.07
N ARG A 22 -0.18 -13.54 6.15
CA ARG A 22 -1.57 -13.92 6.54
C ARG A 22 -2.40 -12.68 6.83
N GLN A 23 -1.85 -11.73 7.58
CA GLN A 23 -2.50 -10.45 7.87
C GLN A 23 -2.76 -9.65 6.58
N ALA A 24 -1.80 -9.60 5.67
CA ALA A 24 -1.94 -8.91 4.39
C ALA A 24 -3.08 -9.48 3.56
N ARG A 25 -3.15 -10.81 3.41
CA ARG A 25 -4.27 -11.48 2.72
C ARG A 25 -5.62 -11.16 3.35
N HIS A 26 -5.69 -11.16 4.68
CA HIS A 26 -6.92 -10.82 5.39
C HIS A 26 -7.37 -9.37 5.10
N ILE A 27 -6.44 -8.41 5.18
CA ILE A 27 -6.72 -6.99 4.88
C ILE A 27 -7.17 -6.81 3.42
N VAL A 28 -6.53 -7.48 2.47
CA VAL A 28 -6.94 -7.43 1.05
C VAL A 28 -8.38 -7.90 0.87
N THR A 29 -8.78 -8.95 1.57
CA THR A 29 -10.18 -9.41 1.59
C THR A 29 -11.11 -8.38 2.22
N THR A 30 -10.75 -7.79 3.36
CA THR A 30 -11.57 -6.76 4.02
C THR A 30 -11.79 -5.54 3.14
N LEU A 31 -10.76 -5.15 2.38
CA LEU A 31 -10.81 -4.02 1.45
C LEU A 31 -11.46 -4.36 0.10
N ASP A 32 -11.89 -5.60 -0.12
CA ASP A 32 -12.43 -6.09 -1.39
C ASP A 32 -11.47 -5.91 -2.59
N LEU A 33 -10.16 -6.09 -2.36
CA LEU A 33 -9.09 -5.92 -3.37
C LEU A 33 -8.55 -7.26 -3.89
N HIS A 34 -9.32 -8.34 -3.74
CA HIS A 34 -8.86 -9.71 -4.01
C HIS A 34 -8.54 -9.97 -5.49
N ASP A 35 -9.15 -9.21 -6.41
CA ASP A 35 -8.91 -9.30 -7.85
C ASP A 35 -7.71 -8.47 -8.32
N VAL A 36 -7.09 -7.68 -7.45
CA VAL A 36 -5.93 -6.86 -7.79
C VAL A 36 -4.65 -7.59 -7.42
N GLU A 37 -3.98 -8.17 -8.41
CA GLU A 37 -2.80 -9.03 -8.23
C GLU A 37 -1.71 -8.42 -7.34
N LEU A 38 -1.49 -7.10 -7.42
CA LEU A 38 -0.45 -6.42 -6.63
C LEU A 38 -0.83 -6.17 -5.17
N ALA A 39 -2.11 -6.28 -4.79
CA ALA A 39 -2.60 -5.88 -3.47
C ALA A 39 -1.96 -6.66 -2.31
N PRO A 40 -1.82 -8.00 -2.36
CA PRO A 40 -1.22 -8.74 -1.26
C PRO A 40 0.23 -8.33 -0.98
N ASP A 41 1.02 -8.13 -2.03
CA ASP A 41 2.43 -7.74 -1.92
C ASP A 41 2.58 -6.32 -1.38
N LEU A 42 1.73 -5.40 -1.85
CA LEU A 42 1.71 -4.02 -1.36
C LEU A 42 1.36 -3.95 0.13
N VAL A 43 0.28 -4.62 0.54
CA VAL A 43 -0.15 -4.64 1.95
C VAL A 43 0.93 -5.29 2.82
N HIS A 44 1.53 -6.38 2.36
CA HIS A 44 2.62 -7.03 3.08
C HIS A 44 3.83 -6.11 3.26
N ALA A 45 4.26 -5.42 2.22
CA ALA A 45 5.39 -4.49 2.28
C ALA A 45 5.13 -3.32 3.24
N LEU A 46 3.92 -2.78 3.23
CA LEU A 46 3.49 -1.71 4.14
C LEU A 46 3.50 -2.18 5.60
N LEU A 47 2.91 -3.34 5.89
CA LEU A 47 2.90 -3.91 7.25
C LEU A 47 4.32 -4.20 7.74
N ARG A 48 5.17 -4.76 6.88
CA ARG A 48 6.58 -5.04 7.18
C ARG A 48 7.37 -3.76 7.47
N ALA A 49 7.02 -2.65 6.82
CA ALA A 49 7.58 -1.34 7.09
C ALA A 49 6.94 -0.62 8.30
N GLY A 50 5.98 -1.25 8.97
CA GLY A 50 5.35 -0.73 10.19
C GLY A 50 4.15 0.21 9.94
N PHE A 51 3.63 0.28 8.71
CA PHE A 51 2.44 1.07 8.43
C PHE A 51 1.17 0.38 8.91
N GLY A 52 0.31 1.14 9.59
CA GLY A 52 -1.09 0.76 9.78
C GLY A 52 -1.87 0.90 8.47
N ILE A 53 -2.77 -0.04 8.21
CA ILE A 53 -3.69 0.01 7.07
C ILE A 53 -5.10 0.28 7.60
N GLN A 54 -5.73 1.34 7.08
CA GLN A 54 -7.13 1.62 7.32
C GLN A 54 -7.96 0.63 6.48
N ALA A 55 -8.36 -0.48 7.09
CA ALA A 55 -9.14 -1.54 6.44
C ALA A 55 -10.65 -1.45 6.71
N ASP A 56 -11.07 -0.58 7.64
CA ASP A 56 -12.44 -0.50 8.13
C ASP A 56 -12.94 0.95 8.07
N THR A 57 -14.03 1.19 7.34
CA THR A 57 -14.90 2.35 7.55
C THR A 57 -16.34 1.87 7.75
N PRO A 58 -16.67 1.17 8.85
CA PRO A 58 -18.06 1.11 9.25
C PRO A 58 -18.45 2.54 9.66
N THR A 59 -19.60 3.00 9.20
CA THR A 59 -20.27 4.17 9.76
C THR A 59 -20.27 4.08 11.30
N GLY A 60 -19.44 4.89 11.96
CA GLY A 60 -19.27 4.93 13.41
C GLY A 60 -18.00 4.28 13.99
N GLY A 61 -17.10 3.73 13.17
CA GLY A 61 -15.80 3.23 13.61
C GLY A 61 -14.78 4.36 13.84
N ALA A 62 -13.88 4.20 14.81
CA ALA A 62 -12.78 5.14 15.03
C ALA A 62 -11.78 5.04 13.88
N LEU A 63 -11.44 6.18 13.26
CA LEU A 63 -10.35 6.29 12.31
C LEU A 63 -9.03 6.01 13.03
N THR A 64 -8.32 4.95 12.63
CA THR A 64 -7.09 4.51 13.32
C THR A 64 -5.82 5.09 12.71
N GLY A 65 -5.94 5.75 11.54
CA GLY A 65 -4.82 6.39 10.85
C GLY A 65 -3.94 5.39 10.10
N GLY A 66 -2.84 5.88 9.52
CA GLY A 66 -1.97 5.10 8.65
C GLY A 66 -2.28 5.37 7.19
N VAL A 67 -2.38 4.33 6.37
CA VAL A 67 -2.67 4.47 4.93
C VAL A 67 -4.01 3.85 4.57
N GLU A 68 -4.70 4.51 3.65
CA GLU A 68 -5.89 4.02 2.97
C GLU A 68 -5.50 3.46 1.61
N ILE A 69 -6.09 2.32 1.25
CA ILE A 69 -5.84 1.63 -0.01
C ILE A 69 -7.19 1.42 -0.70
N ARG A 70 -7.29 1.87 -1.95
CA ARG A 70 -8.49 1.75 -2.79
C ARG A 70 -8.13 1.22 -4.16
N SER A 71 -9.09 0.59 -4.83
CA SER A 71 -8.98 0.28 -6.26
C SER A 71 -8.79 1.57 -7.06
N CYS A 72 -7.83 1.57 -7.98
CA CYS A 72 -7.74 2.63 -8.98
C CYS A 72 -8.80 2.39 -10.06
N PRO A 73 -9.60 3.41 -10.43
CA PRO A 73 -10.49 3.28 -11.58
C PRO A 73 -9.71 2.86 -12.84
N GLU A 74 -10.29 1.92 -13.60
CA GLU A 74 -9.68 1.30 -14.79
C GLU A 74 -9.12 2.32 -15.79
N HIS A 75 -9.83 3.43 -16.01
CA HIS A 75 -9.41 4.48 -16.95
C HIS A 75 -8.19 5.28 -16.50
N TYR A 76 -7.81 5.23 -15.22
CA TYR A 76 -6.59 5.86 -14.70
C TYR A 76 -5.41 4.87 -14.62
N GLY A 77 -5.70 3.57 -14.55
CA GLY A 77 -4.69 2.53 -14.61
C GLY A 77 -5.25 1.17 -14.22
N PRO A 78 -5.41 0.24 -15.18
CA PRO A 78 -5.94 -1.09 -14.91
C PRO A 78 -5.06 -1.84 -13.91
N GLY A 79 -5.71 -2.53 -12.96
CA GLY A 79 -5.02 -3.26 -11.90
C GLY A 79 -4.15 -2.42 -10.96
N SER A 80 -4.26 -1.08 -11.00
CA SER A 80 -3.52 -0.19 -10.10
C SER A 80 -4.27 0.00 -8.78
N LEU A 81 -3.56 0.43 -7.75
CA LEU A 81 -4.12 0.83 -6.46
C LEU A 81 -3.89 2.32 -6.21
N LEU A 82 -4.81 2.95 -5.49
CA LEU A 82 -4.68 4.31 -4.96
C LEU A 82 -4.36 4.24 -3.48
N ILE A 83 -3.28 4.90 -3.09
CA ILE A 83 -2.79 4.97 -1.71
C ILE A 83 -2.86 6.41 -1.23
N SER A 84 -3.44 6.64 -0.07
CA SER A 84 -3.48 7.95 0.60
C SER A 84 -3.23 7.81 2.09
N TRP A 85 -2.92 8.90 2.77
CA TRP A 85 -2.95 8.91 4.23
C TRP A 85 -4.39 8.91 4.73
N ALA A 86 -4.67 8.11 5.76
CA ALA A 86 -5.98 8.09 6.40
C ALA A 86 -6.06 9.13 7.55
N PRO A 87 -7.22 9.78 7.77
CA PRO A 87 -8.40 9.77 6.91
C PRO A 87 -8.26 10.71 5.70
N HIS A 88 -8.69 10.25 4.53
CA HIS A 88 -8.69 11.05 3.31
C HIS A 88 -9.89 12.02 3.18
N GLU A 89 -10.83 12.02 4.14
CA GLU A 89 -12.06 12.86 4.12
C GLU A 89 -11.78 14.37 4.01
N ALA A 90 -10.54 14.82 4.25
CA ALA A 90 -10.13 16.21 4.06
C ALA A 90 -10.00 16.67 2.58
N ALA A 91 -9.93 15.75 1.62
CA ALA A 91 -9.42 16.04 0.28
C ALA A 91 -10.39 16.71 -0.73
N TYR A 92 -11.67 16.89 -0.40
CA TYR A 92 -12.70 17.28 -1.39
C TYR A 92 -13.26 18.70 -1.26
N THR A 93 -12.88 19.43 -0.21
CA THR A 93 -13.20 20.87 -0.07
C THR A 93 -11.89 21.63 -0.13
N PRO A 94 -11.79 22.81 -0.79
CA PRO A 94 -10.58 23.62 -0.71
C PRO A 94 -10.37 24.03 0.75
N LEU A 95 -9.57 23.24 1.47
CA LEU A 95 -9.15 23.56 2.81
C LEU A 95 -8.14 24.71 2.71
N ASP A 96 -7.94 25.38 3.84
CA ASP A 96 -6.90 26.38 4.06
C ASP A 96 -5.63 26.08 3.22
N PRO A 97 -5.05 27.05 2.48
CA PRO A 97 -3.87 26.83 1.64
C PRO A 97 -2.70 26.14 2.36
N ARG A 98 -2.60 26.29 3.69
CA ARG A 98 -1.62 25.59 4.52
C ARG A 98 -1.91 24.09 4.61
N VAL A 99 -3.18 23.71 4.74
CA VAL A 99 -3.61 22.30 4.74
C VAL A 99 -3.33 21.67 3.39
N THR A 100 -3.70 22.34 2.29
CA THR A 100 -3.37 21.90 0.92
C THR A 100 -1.85 21.71 0.73
N HIS A 101 -1.03 22.61 1.28
CA HIS A 101 0.42 22.47 1.21
C HIS A 101 0.92 21.25 2.00
N VAL A 102 0.42 21.04 3.21
CA VAL A 102 0.77 19.87 4.05
C VAL A 102 0.35 18.57 3.38
N GLU A 103 -0.87 18.47 2.86
CA GLU A 103 -1.35 17.32 2.10
C GLU A 103 -0.46 17.07 0.88
N GLY A 104 -0.06 18.15 0.19
CA GLY A 104 0.92 18.09 -0.88
C GLY A 104 2.27 17.52 -0.44
N LEU A 105 2.82 17.92 0.71
CA LEU A 105 4.08 17.34 1.21
C LEU A 105 3.91 15.87 1.60
N MET A 106 2.80 15.53 2.26
CA MET A 106 2.49 14.17 2.68
C MET A 106 2.31 13.22 1.50
N THR A 107 1.64 13.64 0.42
CA THR A 107 1.52 12.83 -0.79
C THR A 107 2.88 12.67 -1.51
N CYS A 108 3.79 13.66 -1.44
CA CYS A 108 5.16 13.50 -1.95
C CYS A 108 5.93 12.44 -1.13
N ALA A 109 5.86 12.54 0.19
CA ALA A 109 6.50 11.54 1.07
C ALA A 109 5.95 10.14 0.81
N LEU A 110 4.62 9.99 0.64
CA LEU A 110 3.99 8.71 0.32
C LEU A 110 4.50 8.15 -1.01
N LEU A 111 4.67 9.00 -2.03
CA LEU A 111 5.22 8.59 -3.32
C LEU A 111 6.63 8.02 -3.17
N ASP A 112 7.48 8.71 -2.40
CA ASP A 112 8.86 8.28 -2.17
C ASP A 112 8.91 6.99 -1.33
N ILE A 113 8.02 6.83 -0.35
CA ILE A 113 7.87 5.58 0.40
C ILE A 113 7.50 4.42 -0.53
N MET A 114 6.50 4.60 -1.41
CA MET A 114 6.08 3.53 -2.33
C MET A 114 7.23 3.08 -3.23
N ARG A 115 8.04 4.03 -3.72
CA ARG A 115 9.23 3.74 -4.52
C ARG A 115 10.33 3.06 -3.72
N ALA A 116 10.56 3.50 -2.48
CA ALA A 116 11.53 2.89 -1.58
C ALA A 116 11.15 1.45 -1.21
N LEU A 117 9.85 1.14 -1.14
CA LEU A 117 9.32 -0.21 -0.97
C LEU A 117 9.38 -1.06 -2.25
N GLY A 118 9.89 -0.51 -3.36
CA GLY A 118 10.09 -1.23 -4.62
C GLY A 118 8.91 -1.14 -5.59
N PHE A 119 7.88 -0.36 -5.29
CA PHE A 119 6.71 -0.24 -6.16
C PHE A 119 6.87 0.85 -7.20
N ARG A 120 6.29 0.60 -8.37
CA ARG A 120 6.10 1.62 -9.38
C ARG A 120 4.97 2.54 -8.96
N ALA A 121 5.30 3.78 -8.65
CA ALA A 121 4.34 4.75 -8.16
C ALA A 121 4.44 6.11 -8.87
N LYS A 122 3.28 6.75 -9.07
CA LYS A 122 3.15 8.12 -9.58
C LYS A 122 2.03 8.86 -8.87
N ARG A 123 2.07 10.20 -8.94
CA ARG A 123 0.93 11.02 -8.51
C ARG A 123 -0.22 10.91 -9.51
N LEU A 124 -1.44 10.84 -9.00
CA LEU A 124 -2.64 10.95 -9.82
C LEU A 124 -3.12 12.40 -9.84
N GLY A 125 -2.63 13.17 -10.81
CA GLY A 125 -3.04 14.56 -11.02
C GLY A 125 -2.89 15.42 -9.76
N ALA A 126 -3.94 16.21 -9.48
CA ALA A 126 -4.04 17.05 -8.27
C ALA A 126 -4.61 16.31 -7.05
N SER A 127 -4.84 14.99 -7.12
CA SER A 127 -5.31 14.24 -5.96
C SER A 127 -4.18 14.06 -4.94
N TYR A 128 -4.55 13.94 -3.66
CA TYR A 128 -3.62 13.58 -2.58
C TYR A 128 -3.34 12.08 -2.50
N SER A 129 -3.66 11.34 -3.57
CA SER A 129 -3.42 9.90 -3.70
C SER A 129 -2.22 9.61 -4.61
N VAL A 130 -1.51 8.56 -4.26
CA VAL A 130 -0.44 7.96 -5.05
C VAL A 130 -1.00 6.73 -5.75
N GLN A 131 -0.84 6.68 -7.07
CA GLN A 131 -1.16 5.49 -7.85
C GLN A 131 0.03 4.53 -7.79
N VAL A 132 -0.21 3.29 -7.36
CA VAL A 132 0.73 2.18 -7.41
C VAL A 132 0.32 1.24 -8.53
N GLN A 133 1.25 0.94 -9.44
CA GLN A 133 0.98 0.21 -10.68
C GLN A 133 1.51 -1.23 -10.61
N PRO A 134 0.88 -2.18 -11.31
CA PRO A 134 1.42 -3.53 -11.47
C PRO A 134 2.79 -3.52 -12.14
N TRP A 135 3.57 -4.58 -11.89
CA TRP A 135 4.81 -4.79 -12.61
C TRP A 135 4.52 -5.02 -14.11
N GLY A 136 5.26 -4.35 -14.99
CA GLY A 136 5.09 -4.48 -16.44
C GLY A 136 4.00 -3.60 -17.08
N SER A 137 3.19 -2.86 -16.30
CA SER A 137 2.25 -1.88 -16.84
C SER A 137 3.04 -0.74 -17.50
N ARG A 138 3.01 -0.61 -18.83
CA ARG A 138 3.65 0.51 -19.53
C ARG A 138 3.06 1.83 -19.02
N ALA A 139 3.91 2.83 -18.79
CA ALA A 139 3.39 4.20 -18.70
C ALA A 139 2.90 4.50 -20.11
N THR A 140 1.61 4.68 -20.27
CA THR A 140 1.13 5.56 -21.32
C THR A 140 1.46 6.97 -20.84
N ASP A 141 2.51 7.53 -21.45
CA ASP A 141 2.89 8.94 -21.37
C ASP A 141 1.74 9.84 -21.84
#